data_AF-A0A1Y2JND4-F1
#
_entry.id   AF-A0A1Y2JND4-F1
#
_cell.length_a   1.000
_cell.length_b   1.000
_cell.length_c   1.000
_cell.angle_alpha   90.00
_cell.angle_beta   90.00
_cell.angle_gamma   90.00
#
_symmetry.space_group_name_H-M   'P 1'
#
loop_
_entity.id
_entity.type
_entity.pdbx_description
1 polymer ?
#
loop_
_entity_poly.entity_id
_entity_poly.type
_entity_poly.pdbx_seq_one_letter_code
_entity_poly.pdbx_strand_id
1 'polypeptide(L)'
;MAKKEPETTEEVKLFAVVSIAQMGPAIAALERIGVVDVGYEFITHVNHFKNKKVHEVSATDFAAEYVQANPRFTSAAIVAHFKAAGRQGSAAYYGLKKLAEANVIRKSGDEFIRVEALPAPEPKAKGQHYEVPNKGLIEGAIKGRKQFTVRELRDLFVKEGRQEKSISPILSKMASEKLIKKAGPGEYTVLAKGAKAAAEAPAPIPNGASLNGSGVAAHG
;
A
#
# COMPACT_ATOMS: atom_id res chain seq x y z
N MET A 1 34.64 68.18 1.93
CA MET A 1 33.42 67.40 1.67
C MET A 1 33.42 66.23 2.62
N ALA A 2 32.50 66.20 3.60
CA ALA A 2 32.44 65.11 4.57
C ALA A 2 31.93 63.83 3.90
N LYS A 3 32.65 62.72 4.04
CA LYS A 3 32.21 61.39 3.60
C LYS A 3 31.07 60.94 4.52
N LYS A 4 29.89 60.68 3.95
CA LYS A 4 28.75 60.10 4.66
C LYS A 4 29.07 58.63 4.93
N GLU A 5 29.10 58.23 6.19
CA GLU A 5 29.32 56.83 6.57
C GLU A 5 28.17 55.95 6.05
N PRO A 6 28.45 54.70 5.62
CA PRO A 6 27.43 53.81 5.09
C PRO A 6 26.47 53.38 6.21
N GLU A 7 25.18 53.48 5.92
CA GLU A 7 24.11 53.06 6.83
C GLU A 7 24.03 51.53 6.79
N THR A 8 24.29 50.90 7.94
CA THR A 8 24.23 49.43 8.06
C THR A 8 22.79 49.03 8.36
N THR A 9 22.13 48.34 7.43
CA THR A 9 20.78 47.80 7.63
C THR A 9 20.86 46.34 8.03
N GLU A 10 20.20 45.96 9.12
CA GLU A 10 20.04 44.55 9.51
C GLU A 10 18.83 43.95 8.79
N GLU A 11 19.05 42.88 8.02
CA GLU A 11 18.00 42.19 7.26
C GLU A 11 17.64 40.84 7.91
N VAL A 12 16.34 40.53 7.99
CA VAL A 12 15.83 39.22 8.45
C VAL A 12 14.96 38.59 7.36
N LYS A 13 15.27 37.34 6.97
CA LYS A 13 14.55 36.61 5.92
C LYS A 13 13.61 35.56 6.52
N LEU A 14 12.36 35.54 6.07
CA LEU A 14 11.32 34.59 6.48
C LEU A 14 10.94 33.69 5.31
N PHE A 15 10.91 32.37 5.54
CA PHE A 15 10.48 31.38 4.55
C PHE A 15 9.18 30.71 5.01
N ALA A 16 8.13 30.80 4.18
CA ALA A 16 6.85 30.15 4.42
C ALA A 16 6.31 29.52 3.13
N VAL A 17 5.75 28.31 3.24
CA VAL A 17 5.13 27.60 2.10
C VAL A 17 3.62 27.62 2.28
N VAL A 18 2.92 28.20 1.31
CA VAL A 18 1.45 28.29 1.30
C VAL A 18 0.89 27.73 0.00
N SER A 19 -0.34 27.21 0.04
CA SER A 19 -1.04 26.82 -1.19
C SER A 19 -1.37 28.06 -2.04
N ILE A 20 -1.46 27.92 -3.36
CA ILE A 20 -1.78 29.02 -4.31
C ILE A 20 -3.02 29.82 -3.86
N ALA A 21 -4.09 29.13 -3.46
CA ALA A 21 -5.34 29.75 -3.02
C ALA A 21 -5.17 30.65 -1.78
N GLN A 22 -4.13 30.45 -0.99
CA GLN A 22 -3.83 31.19 0.24
C GLN A 22 -2.73 32.24 0.04
N MET A 23 -2.17 32.37 -1.17
CA MET A 23 -1.08 33.30 -1.47
C MET A 23 -1.50 34.76 -1.25
N GLY A 24 -2.64 35.18 -1.81
CA GLY A 24 -3.17 36.54 -1.63
C GLY A 24 -3.42 36.90 -0.15
N PRO A 25 -4.17 36.07 0.61
CA PRO A 25 -4.34 36.26 2.05
C PRO A 25 -3.02 36.30 2.84
N ALA A 26 -2.03 35.48 2.47
CA ALA A 26 -0.73 35.44 3.13
C ALA A 26 0.08 36.72 2.89
N ILE A 27 0.14 37.21 1.64
CA ILE A 27 0.82 38.48 1.31
C ILE A 27 0.17 39.63 2.07
N ALA A 28 -1.16 39.73 2.05
CA ALA A 28 -1.90 40.77 2.75
C ALA A 28 -1.67 40.72 4.29
N ALA A 29 -1.43 39.54 4.85
CA ALA A 29 -1.08 39.41 6.27
C ALA A 29 0.36 39.86 6.56
N LEU A 30 1.32 39.54 5.67
CA LEU A 30 2.73 39.93 5.79
C LEU A 30 2.91 41.46 5.66
N GLU A 31 2.19 42.09 4.74
CA GLU A 31 2.22 43.55 4.59
C GLU A 31 1.65 44.26 5.83
N ARG A 32 0.58 43.72 6.43
CA ARG A 32 -0.02 44.30 7.67
C ARG A 32 0.91 44.29 8.87
N ILE A 33 1.87 43.36 8.92
CA ILE A 33 2.87 43.31 10.00
C ILE A 33 4.14 44.08 9.65
N GLY A 34 4.14 44.83 8.55
CA GLY A 34 5.23 45.74 8.17
C GLY A 34 6.37 45.08 7.39
N VAL A 35 6.16 43.87 6.84
CA VAL A 35 7.14 43.27 5.92
C VAL A 35 7.06 43.99 4.58
N VAL A 36 8.18 44.57 4.17
CA VAL A 36 8.39 45.21 2.87
C VAL A 36 9.21 44.28 1.96
N ASP A 37 9.01 44.40 0.64
CA ASP A 37 9.66 43.58 -0.41
C ASP A 37 9.40 42.06 -0.31
N VAL A 38 8.11 41.68 -0.32
CA VAL A 38 7.69 40.26 -0.32
C VAL A 38 7.93 39.60 -1.69
N GLY A 39 9.07 38.92 -1.83
CA GLY A 39 9.34 38.01 -2.95
C GLY A 39 8.66 36.66 -2.77
N TYR A 40 8.09 36.09 -3.84
CA TYR A 40 7.54 34.73 -3.84
C TYR A 40 8.06 33.93 -5.04
N GLU A 41 8.25 32.63 -4.81
CA GLU A 41 8.61 31.67 -5.86
C GLU A 41 7.53 30.61 -5.98
N PHE A 42 7.16 30.27 -7.22
CA PHE A 42 6.19 29.23 -7.48
C PHE A 42 6.87 27.85 -7.46
N ILE A 43 6.74 27.14 -6.35
CA ILE A 43 7.28 25.78 -6.21
C ILE A 43 6.19 24.77 -6.59
N THR A 44 6.33 24.14 -7.76
CA THR A 44 5.47 23.02 -8.15
C THR A 44 6.03 21.71 -7.64
N HIS A 45 5.40 21.12 -6.63
CA HIS A 45 5.64 19.72 -6.30
C HIS A 45 4.95 18.83 -7.34
N VAL A 46 5.70 18.31 -8.31
CA VAL A 46 5.21 17.22 -9.16
C VAL A 46 5.14 15.98 -8.27
N ASN A 47 3.94 15.64 -7.80
CA ASN A 47 3.67 14.38 -7.11
C ASN A 47 3.90 13.22 -8.09
N HIS A 48 5.14 12.79 -8.24
CA HIS A 48 5.42 11.54 -8.93
C HIS A 48 4.92 10.37 -8.06
N PHE A 49 4.02 9.59 -8.66
CA PHE A 49 3.50 8.26 -8.26
C PHE A 49 2.25 8.21 -7.37
N LYS A 50 1.17 7.59 -7.89
CA LYS A 50 0.85 6.15 -7.70
C LYS A 50 -0.57 5.80 -8.22
N ASN A 51 -0.77 5.82 -9.54
CA ASN A 51 -1.80 4.95 -10.14
C ASN A 51 -1.17 3.58 -10.41
N LYS A 52 -0.77 2.86 -9.35
CA LYS A 52 -0.47 1.44 -9.50
C LYS A 52 -1.81 0.74 -9.69
N LYS A 53 -2.20 0.50 -10.95
CA LYS A 53 -3.21 -0.52 -11.22
C LYS A 53 -2.66 -1.82 -10.63
N VAL A 54 -3.31 -2.28 -9.56
CA VAL A 54 -2.96 -3.55 -8.93
C VAL A 54 -3.59 -4.63 -9.81
N HIS A 55 -2.75 -5.40 -10.49
CA HIS A 55 -3.21 -6.58 -11.21
C HIS A 55 -3.20 -7.76 -10.24
N GLU A 56 -4.24 -8.61 -10.29
CA GLU A 56 -4.36 -9.79 -9.41
C GLU A 56 -3.21 -10.78 -9.62
N VAL A 57 -2.79 -10.95 -10.87
CA VAL A 57 -1.68 -11.81 -11.27
C VAL A 57 -0.39 -11.01 -11.31
N SER A 58 0.67 -11.52 -10.67
CA SER A 58 1.96 -10.83 -10.63
C SER A 58 2.57 -10.70 -12.03
N ALA A 59 3.50 -9.76 -12.22
CA ALA A 59 4.20 -9.62 -13.50
C ALA A 59 5.00 -10.88 -13.86
N THR A 60 5.53 -11.59 -12.87
CA THR A 60 6.27 -12.84 -13.07
C THR A 60 5.35 -13.96 -13.52
N ASP A 61 4.21 -14.16 -12.86
CA ASP A 61 3.24 -15.21 -13.20
C ASP A 61 2.64 -14.97 -14.60
N PHE A 62 2.33 -13.71 -14.91
CA PHE A 62 1.81 -13.32 -16.23
C PHE A 62 2.85 -13.53 -17.34
N ALA A 63 4.13 -13.26 -17.07
CA ALA A 63 5.21 -13.58 -18.00
C ALA A 63 5.38 -15.10 -18.16
N ALA A 64 5.27 -15.87 -17.08
CA ALA A 64 5.41 -17.33 -17.11
C ALA A 64 4.36 -17.98 -18.02
N GLU A 65 3.09 -17.55 -17.94
CA GLU A 65 2.01 -18.01 -18.82
C GLU A 65 2.35 -17.76 -20.31
N TYR A 66 2.83 -16.56 -20.63
CA TYR A 66 3.26 -16.23 -21.99
C TYR A 66 4.43 -17.10 -22.46
N VAL A 67 5.45 -17.31 -21.63
CA VAL A 67 6.62 -18.17 -21.93
C VAL A 67 6.22 -19.63 -22.09
N GLN A 68 5.18 -20.09 -21.38
CA GLN A 68 4.66 -21.44 -21.53
C GLN A 68 4.05 -21.65 -22.92
N ALA A 69 3.29 -20.67 -23.42
CA ALA A 69 2.69 -20.70 -24.75
C ALA A 69 3.70 -20.38 -25.87
N ASN A 70 4.76 -19.63 -25.57
CA ASN A 70 5.77 -19.17 -26.53
C ASN A 70 7.18 -19.56 -26.05
N PRO A 71 7.66 -20.78 -26.35
CA PRO A 71 8.98 -21.25 -25.88
C PRO A 71 10.16 -20.44 -26.42
N ARG A 72 9.97 -19.74 -27.54
CA ARG A 72 10.91 -18.81 -28.16
C ARG A 72 10.19 -17.50 -28.46
N PHE A 73 10.76 -16.38 -28.02
CA PHE A 73 10.13 -15.07 -28.16
C PHE A 73 11.15 -13.94 -28.02
N THR A 74 10.81 -12.75 -28.52
CA THR A 74 11.64 -11.54 -28.36
C THR A 74 11.16 -10.68 -27.19
N SER A 75 12.03 -9.80 -26.68
CA SER A 75 11.64 -8.82 -25.66
C SER A 75 10.49 -7.91 -26.14
N ALA A 76 10.47 -7.58 -27.44
CA ALA A 76 9.41 -6.78 -28.04
C ALA A 76 8.05 -7.50 -27.99
N ALA A 77 8.02 -8.81 -28.29
CA ALA A 77 6.79 -9.59 -28.33
C ALA A 77 6.12 -9.68 -26.94
N ILE A 78 6.88 -9.96 -25.89
CA ILE A 78 6.32 -10.01 -24.54
C ILE A 78 5.93 -8.62 -24.01
N VAL A 79 6.67 -7.56 -24.35
CA VAL A 79 6.26 -6.18 -24.02
C VAL A 79 4.95 -5.82 -24.70
N ALA A 80 4.74 -6.22 -25.95
CA ALA A 80 3.49 -6.05 -26.66
C ALA A 80 2.34 -6.81 -25.98
N HIS A 81 2.58 -8.05 -25.54
CA HIS A 81 1.61 -8.84 -24.77
C HIS A 81 1.18 -8.16 -23.46
N PHE A 82 2.14 -7.62 -22.70
CA PHE A 82 1.84 -6.85 -21.49
C PHE A 82 1.02 -5.59 -21.78
N LYS A 83 1.38 -4.84 -22.83
CA LYS A 83 0.64 -3.64 -23.25
C LYS A 83 -0.78 -3.97 -23.70
N ALA A 84 -0.97 -5.05 -24.45
CA ALA A 84 -2.28 -5.53 -24.88
C ALA A 84 -3.18 -5.89 -23.68
N ALA A 85 -2.61 -6.42 -22.60
CA ALA A 85 -3.29 -6.68 -21.33
C ALA A 85 -3.44 -5.43 -20.43
N GLY A 86 -3.14 -4.24 -20.94
CA GLY A 86 -3.22 -2.97 -20.19
C GLY A 86 -2.18 -2.82 -19.08
N ARG A 87 -1.11 -3.61 -19.10
CA ARG A 87 0.02 -3.55 -18.16
C ARG A 87 1.12 -2.63 -18.69
N GLN A 88 1.94 -2.10 -17.78
CA GLN A 88 3.11 -1.31 -18.15
C GLN A 88 4.19 -2.17 -18.80
N GLY A 89 4.86 -1.66 -19.84
CA GLY A 89 5.97 -2.36 -20.49
C GLY A 89 7.15 -2.64 -19.55
N SER A 90 7.39 -1.77 -18.56
CA SER A 90 8.39 -1.99 -17.50
C SER A 90 8.13 -3.25 -16.68
N ALA A 91 6.86 -3.65 -16.51
CA ALA A 91 6.50 -4.88 -15.80
C ALA A 91 6.91 -6.13 -16.58
N ALA A 92 6.94 -6.09 -17.92
CA ALA A 92 7.42 -7.19 -18.73
C ALA A 92 8.91 -7.45 -18.48
N TYR A 93 9.74 -6.40 -18.46
CA TYR A 93 11.17 -6.53 -18.16
C TYR A 93 11.43 -7.05 -16.74
N TYR A 94 10.61 -6.62 -15.75
CA TYR A 94 10.68 -7.17 -14.40
C TYR A 94 10.37 -8.68 -14.38
N GLY A 95 9.30 -9.10 -15.06
CA GLY A 95 8.95 -10.51 -15.19
C GLY A 95 10.05 -11.34 -15.86
N LEU A 96 10.59 -10.85 -16.98
CA LEU A 96 11.71 -11.49 -17.68
C LEU A 96 12.93 -11.64 -16.80
N LYS A 97 13.32 -10.58 -16.08
CA LYS A 97 14.45 -10.63 -15.14
C LYS A 97 14.24 -11.72 -14.09
N LYS A 98 13.03 -11.82 -13.52
CA LYS A 98 12.70 -12.85 -12.51
C LYS A 98 12.74 -14.27 -13.07
N LEU A 99 12.24 -14.48 -14.29
CA LEU A 99 12.30 -15.78 -14.95
C LEU A 99 13.73 -16.17 -15.33
N ALA A 100 14.56 -15.21 -15.71
CA ALA A 100 15.99 -15.45 -15.97
C ALA A 100 16.77 -15.75 -14.68
N GLU A 101 16.51 -15.03 -13.58
CA GLU A 101 17.07 -15.32 -12.26
C GLU A 101 16.69 -16.73 -11.76
N ALA A 102 15.50 -17.20 -12.11
CA ALA A 102 15.02 -18.55 -11.81
C ALA A 102 15.47 -19.61 -12.84
N ASN A 103 16.36 -19.28 -13.79
CA ASN A 103 16.82 -20.15 -14.88
C ASN A 103 15.72 -20.75 -15.77
N VAL A 104 14.51 -20.20 -15.76
CA VAL A 104 13.40 -20.65 -16.59
C VAL A 104 13.63 -20.29 -18.06
N ILE A 105 14.20 -19.12 -18.31
CA ILE A 105 14.52 -18.61 -19.64
C ILE A 105 15.99 -18.24 -19.74
N ARG A 106 16.56 -18.35 -20.94
CA ARG A 106 17.90 -17.87 -21.27
C ARG A 106 17.85 -17.04 -22.54
N LYS A 107 18.65 -15.98 -22.56
CA LYS A 107 18.84 -15.16 -23.76
C LYS A 107 19.76 -15.88 -24.75
N SER A 108 19.37 -15.92 -26.01
CA SER A 108 20.12 -16.49 -27.12
C SER A 108 20.04 -15.52 -28.30
N GLY A 109 21.09 -14.70 -28.47
CA GLY A 109 21.04 -13.57 -29.40
C GLY A 109 19.97 -12.56 -28.97
N ASP A 110 19.06 -12.21 -29.88
CA ASP A 110 17.96 -11.27 -29.62
C ASP A 110 16.68 -11.94 -29.09
N GLU A 111 16.69 -13.27 -28.99
CA GLU A 111 15.56 -14.05 -28.51
C GLU A 111 15.78 -14.57 -27.08
N PHE A 112 14.68 -14.84 -26.40
CA PHE A 112 14.64 -15.61 -25.17
C PHE A 112 14.12 -17.00 -25.50
N ILE A 113 14.76 -18.00 -24.91
CA ILE A 113 14.42 -19.41 -25.06
C ILE A 113 14.10 -19.95 -23.68
N ARG A 114 13.01 -20.69 -23.54
CA ARG A 114 12.69 -21.46 -22.33
C ARG A 114 13.69 -22.62 -22.16
N VAL A 115 14.35 -22.69 -21.00
CA VAL A 115 15.39 -23.69 -20.70
C VAL A 115 14.84 -24.85 -19.88
N GLU A 116 13.96 -24.59 -18.93
CA GLU A 116 13.35 -25.61 -18.08
C GLU A 116 11.83 -25.62 -18.19
N ALA A 117 11.26 -26.79 -17.90
CA ALA A 117 9.83 -26.88 -17.68
C ALA A 117 9.49 -26.06 -16.43
N LEU A 118 8.88 -24.88 -16.63
CA LEU A 118 8.27 -24.06 -15.57
C LEU A 118 7.68 -24.96 -14.47
N PRO A 119 8.20 -24.93 -13.22
CA PRO A 119 7.47 -25.51 -12.11
C PRO A 119 6.12 -24.80 -12.05
N ALA A 120 5.05 -25.56 -11.80
CA ALA A 120 3.74 -24.98 -11.58
C ALA A 120 3.87 -23.85 -10.54
N PRO A 121 3.17 -22.71 -10.71
CA PRO A 121 3.30 -21.59 -9.79
C PRO A 121 3.10 -22.12 -8.38
N GLU A 122 4.16 -22.06 -7.56
CA GLU A 122 4.04 -22.53 -6.19
C GLU A 122 2.88 -21.75 -5.57
N PRO A 123 1.88 -22.43 -5.01
CA PRO A 123 0.80 -21.74 -4.33
C PRO A 123 1.46 -20.91 -3.25
N LYS A 124 1.43 -19.57 -3.40
CA LYS A 124 1.96 -18.63 -2.39
C LYS A 124 1.48 -19.16 -1.05
N ALA A 125 2.43 -19.53 -0.17
CA ALA A 125 2.10 -20.05 1.14
C ALA A 125 1.00 -19.16 1.71
N LYS A 126 -0.21 -19.72 1.82
CA LYS A 126 -1.36 -18.96 2.33
C LYS A 126 -0.89 -18.43 3.66
N GLY A 127 -0.88 -17.11 3.82
CA GLY A 127 -0.41 -16.49 5.05
C GLY A 127 -1.05 -17.22 6.23
N GLN A 128 -0.28 -17.49 7.29
CA GLN A 128 -0.78 -18.22 8.44
C GLN A 128 -2.16 -17.67 8.83
N HIS A 129 -3.19 -18.50 8.65
CA HIS A 129 -4.54 -18.12 9.03
C HIS A 129 -4.64 -18.29 10.54
N TYR A 130 -4.49 -17.18 11.25
CA TYR A 130 -4.74 -17.14 12.68
C TYR A 130 -6.26 -17.20 12.91
N GLU A 131 -6.67 -17.95 13.94
CA GLU A 131 -8.07 -18.03 14.39
C GLU A 131 -8.64 -16.63 14.68
N VAL A 132 -7.84 -15.80 15.35
CA VAL A 132 -8.14 -14.38 15.57
C VAL A 132 -7.38 -13.52 14.55
N PRO A 133 -8.05 -12.70 13.72
CA PRO A 133 -7.38 -11.77 12.82
C PRO A 133 -6.49 -10.78 13.58
N ASN A 134 -5.37 -10.35 12.98
CA ASN A 134 -4.45 -9.41 13.62
C ASN A 134 -5.14 -8.11 14.10
N LYS A 135 -6.17 -7.64 13.38
CA LYS A 135 -7.00 -6.48 13.81
C LYS A 135 -7.77 -6.79 15.10
N GLY A 136 -8.41 -7.95 15.18
CA GLY A 136 -9.17 -8.38 16.36
C GLY A 136 -8.28 -8.56 17.59
N LEU A 137 -7.05 -9.05 17.40
CA LEU A 137 -6.06 -9.14 18.48
C LEU A 137 -5.71 -7.75 19.05
N ILE A 138 -5.46 -6.76 18.18
CA ILE A 138 -5.17 -5.39 18.60
C ILE A 138 -6.39 -4.76 19.29
N GLU A 139 -7.58 -4.91 18.73
CA GLU A 139 -8.82 -4.39 19.32
C GLU A 139 -9.10 -4.97 20.71
N GLY A 140 -8.89 -6.28 20.89
CA GLY A 140 -9.00 -6.93 22.19
C GLY A 140 -7.99 -6.38 23.20
N ALA A 141 -6.74 -6.17 22.78
CA ALA A 141 -5.69 -5.65 23.65
C ALA A 141 -5.89 -4.20 24.10
N ILE A 142 -6.49 -3.37 23.25
CA ILE A 142 -6.73 -1.93 23.54
C ILE A 142 -8.12 -1.65 24.11
N LYS A 143 -8.99 -2.67 24.21
CA LYS A 143 -10.35 -2.50 24.73
C LYS A 143 -10.32 -1.92 26.15
N GLY A 144 -11.04 -0.82 26.36
CA GLY A 144 -11.09 -0.13 27.65
C GLY A 144 -9.87 0.74 27.98
N ARG A 145 -8.84 0.77 27.13
CA ARG A 145 -7.67 1.66 27.31
C ARG A 145 -7.93 3.01 26.65
N LYS A 146 -7.44 4.09 27.26
CA LYS A 146 -7.42 5.42 26.65
C LYS A 146 -6.27 5.58 25.66
N GLN A 147 -5.12 4.95 25.95
CA GLN A 147 -3.89 5.06 25.18
C GLN A 147 -3.14 3.73 25.14
N PHE A 148 -2.29 3.55 24.14
CA PHE A 148 -1.41 2.41 23.99
C PHE A 148 -0.18 2.79 23.13
N THR A 149 0.86 1.96 23.19
CA THR A 149 2.10 2.15 22.45
C THR A 149 2.32 1.04 21.41
N VAL A 150 3.10 1.33 20.37
CA VAL A 150 3.50 0.33 19.37
C VAL A 150 4.37 -0.76 20.00
N ARG A 151 5.15 -0.42 21.03
CA ARG A 151 6.01 -1.37 21.73
C ARG A 151 5.19 -2.48 22.40
N GLU A 152 4.13 -2.12 23.12
CA GLU A 152 3.22 -3.10 23.74
C GLU A 152 2.58 -4.05 22.71
N LEU A 153 2.22 -3.53 21.54
CA LEU A 153 1.68 -4.36 20.46
C LEU A 153 2.72 -5.29 19.84
N ARG A 154 3.99 -4.88 19.78
CA ARG A 154 5.09 -5.77 19.33
C ARG A 154 5.28 -6.92 20.30
N ASP A 155 5.35 -6.62 21.60
CA ASP A 155 5.50 -7.65 22.63
C ASP A 155 4.34 -8.65 22.59
N LEU A 156 3.11 -8.17 22.37
CA LEU A 156 1.94 -9.01 22.15
C LEU A 156 2.06 -9.88 20.90
N PHE A 157 2.46 -9.31 19.76
CA PHE A 157 2.59 -10.08 18.51
C PHE A 157 3.68 -11.14 18.60
N VAL A 158 4.81 -10.83 19.22
CA VAL A 158 5.89 -11.80 19.45
C VAL A 158 5.40 -12.95 20.34
N LYS A 159 4.68 -12.64 21.43
CA LYS A 159 4.09 -13.63 22.33
C LYS A 159 3.10 -14.56 21.62
N GLU A 160 2.34 -14.03 20.68
CA GLU A 160 1.35 -14.76 19.87
C GLU A 160 1.96 -15.43 18.62
N GLY A 161 3.29 -15.37 18.43
CA GLY A 161 3.97 -15.97 17.26
C GLY A 161 3.68 -15.27 15.94
N ARG A 162 3.37 -13.96 15.97
CA ARG A 162 2.96 -13.15 14.81
C ARG A 162 4.05 -12.18 14.37
N GLN A 163 4.00 -11.80 13.10
CA GLN A 163 4.98 -10.87 12.52
C GLN A 163 4.73 -9.41 12.96
N GLU A 164 5.71 -8.80 13.63
CA GLU A 164 5.66 -7.38 14.06
C GLU A 164 5.39 -6.40 12.91
N LYS A 165 5.89 -6.70 11.70
CA LYS A 165 5.70 -5.87 10.50
C LYS A 165 4.23 -5.68 10.13
N SER A 166 3.35 -6.56 10.61
CA SER A 166 1.90 -6.50 10.39
C SER A 166 1.20 -5.42 11.22
N ILE A 167 1.84 -4.88 12.26
CA ILE A 167 1.21 -3.90 13.17
C ILE A 167 0.95 -2.56 12.46
N SER A 168 1.98 -1.99 11.81
CA SER A 168 1.91 -0.68 11.15
C SER A 168 0.77 -0.54 10.11
N PRO A 169 0.55 -1.49 9.17
CA PRO A 169 -0.56 -1.38 8.23
C PRO A 169 -1.93 -1.44 8.92
N ILE A 170 -2.06 -2.20 10.02
CA ILE A 170 -3.32 -2.31 10.76
C ILE A 170 -3.60 -1.02 11.53
N LEU A 171 -2.61 -0.45 12.21
CA LEU A 171 -2.75 0.86 12.87
C LEU A 171 -3.11 1.95 11.86
N SER A 172 -2.51 1.93 10.67
CA SER A 172 -2.85 2.89 9.60
C SER A 172 -4.31 2.76 9.17
N LYS A 173 -4.81 1.52 9.05
CA LYS A 173 -6.23 1.25 8.75
C LYS A 173 -7.14 1.70 9.89
N MET A 174 -6.85 1.35 11.14
CA MET A 174 -7.62 1.75 12.31
C MET A 174 -7.65 3.27 12.49
N ALA A 175 -6.55 3.97 12.19
CA ALA A 175 -6.51 5.43 12.19
C ALA A 175 -7.41 6.03 11.10
N SER A 176 -7.40 5.45 9.89
CA SER A 176 -8.29 5.86 8.79
C SER A 176 -9.78 5.63 9.12
N GLU A 177 -10.08 4.57 9.87
CA GLU A 177 -11.41 4.24 10.39
C GLU A 177 -11.80 5.08 11.61
N LYS A 178 -10.95 6.01 12.05
CA LYS A 178 -11.15 6.87 13.23
C LYS A 178 -11.38 6.09 14.52
N LEU A 179 -10.78 4.90 14.64
CA LEU A 179 -10.77 4.10 15.89
C LEU A 179 -9.65 4.55 16.83
N ILE A 180 -8.56 5.04 16.27
CA ILE A 180 -7.38 5.50 17.01
C ILE A 180 -6.84 6.81 16.41
N LYS A 181 -6.10 7.58 17.20
CA LYS A 181 -5.40 8.78 16.76
C LYS A 181 -3.96 8.74 17.26
N LYS A 182 -3.00 9.15 16.42
CA LYS A 182 -1.60 9.28 16.83
C LYS A 182 -1.46 10.42 17.85
N ALA A 183 -0.90 10.12 19.01
CA ALA A 183 -0.63 11.07 20.09
C ALA A 183 0.83 11.53 20.11
N GLY A 184 1.76 10.65 19.71
CA GLY A 184 3.19 10.92 19.70
C GLY A 184 3.98 9.89 18.88
N PRO A 185 5.32 9.93 18.93
CA PRO A 185 6.17 8.92 18.30
C PRO A 185 5.92 7.52 18.89
N GLY A 186 5.17 6.68 18.17
CA GLY A 186 4.85 5.32 18.63
C GLY A 186 3.71 5.25 19.66
N GLU A 187 3.01 6.35 19.92
CA GLU A 187 1.91 6.43 20.88
C GLU A 187 0.58 6.75 20.19
N TYR A 188 -0.48 6.07 20.62
CA TYR A 188 -1.82 6.18 20.06
C TYR A 188 -2.87 6.33 21.16
N THR A 189 -3.87 7.15 20.91
CA THR A 189 -5.07 7.32 21.74
C THR A 189 -6.25 6.60 21.08
N VAL A 190 -7.02 5.86 21.87
CA VAL A 190 -8.24 5.18 21.41
C VAL A 190 -9.39 6.19 21.38
N LEU A 191 -10.09 6.27 20.25
CA LEU A 191 -11.22 7.17 20.06
C LEU A 191 -12.52 6.47 20.45
N ALA A 192 -13.29 7.08 21.37
CA ALA A 192 -14.56 6.53 21.85
C ALA A 192 -15.63 6.34 20.74
N LYS A 193 -15.48 7.02 19.60
CA LYS A 193 -16.49 7.10 18.53
C LYS A 193 -16.38 6.00 17.47
N GLY A 194 -15.67 4.92 17.78
CA GLY A 194 -15.42 3.79 16.88
C GLY A 194 -16.14 2.49 17.25
N ALA A 195 -16.76 2.40 18.43
CA ALA A 195 -17.51 1.23 18.84
C ALA A 195 -18.86 1.18 18.10
N LYS A 196 -18.87 0.70 16.85
CA LYS A 196 -20.09 0.09 16.31
C LYS A 196 -20.40 -1.09 17.23
N ALA A 197 -21.56 -1.04 17.89
CA ALA A 197 -22.11 -2.16 18.62
C ALA A 197 -22.02 -3.41 17.73
N ALA A 198 -21.47 -4.49 18.27
CA ALA A 198 -21.42 -5.76 17.58
C ALA A 198 -22.85 -6.13 17.16
N ALA A 199 -23.07 -6.31 15.85
CA ALA A 199 -24.28 -6.94 15.38
C ALA A 199 -24.34 -8.35 15.99
N GLU A 200 -25.49 -8.65 16.56
CA GLU A 200 -25.85 -9.94 17.14
C GLU A 200 -25.46 -11.08 16.20
N ALA A 201 -24.79 -12.10 16.74
CA ALA A 201 -24.35 -13.25 15.95
C ALA A 201 -25.55 -13.87 15.23
N PRO A 202 -25.46 -14.20 13.92
CA PRO A 202 -26.53 -14.92 13.26
C PRO A 202 -26.71 -16.28 13.95
N ALA A 203 -27.96 -16.62 14.25
CA ALA A 203 -28.34 -17.85 14.92
C ALA A 203 -27.74 -19.08 14.23
N PRO A 204 -27.36 -20.13 14.99
CA PRO A 204 -26.80 -21.34 14.44
C PRO A 204 -27.77 -21.99 13.46
N ILE A 205 -27.31 -22.18 12.22
CA ILE A 205 -28.02 -22.96 11.21
C ILE A 205 -28.03 -24.42 11.72
N PRO A 206 -29.20 -25.06 11.89
CA PRO A 206 -29.26 -26.44 12.30
C PRO A 206 -28.67 -27.33 11.19
N ASN A 207 -27.54 -27.96 11.50
CA ASN A 207 -26.99 -29.07 10.75
C ASN A 207 -27.95 -30.27 10.87
N GLY A 208 -28.54 -30.71 9.76
CA GLY A 208 -29.19 -32.02 9.74
C GLY A 208 -30.26 -32.21 8.68
N ALA A 209 -29.85 -32.40 7.43
CA ALA A 209 -30.45 -33.39 6.52
C ALA A 209 -29.50 -33.62 5.35
N SER A 210 -28.51 -34.46 5.58
CA SER A 210 -27.79 -35.15 4.52
C SER A 210 -28.65 -36.32 4.01
N LEU A 211 -28.38 -36.70 2.76
CA LEU A 211 -28.58 -38.01 2.11
C LEU A 211 -29.82 -38.20 1.23
N ASN A 212 -29.51 -38.23 -0.08
CA ASN A 212 -29.72 -39.32 -1.03
C ASN A 212 -31.12 -39.92 -1.18
N GLY A 213 -31.60 -39.89 -2.43
CA GLY A 213 -32.68 -40.74 -2.91
C GLY A 213 -32.75 -40.73 -4.43
N SER A 214 -31.85 -41.47 -5.08
CA SER A 214 -32.04 -42.02 -6.42
C SER A 214 -33.39 -42.75 -6.50
N GLY A 215 -34.26 -42.37 -7.45
CA GLY A 215 -35.55 -43.01 -7.68
C GLY A 215 -36.06 -42.73 -9.09
N VAL A 216 -35.89 -43.74 -9.94
CA VAL A 216 -36.40 -43.84 -11.32
C VAL A 216 -37.92 -44.11 -11.31
N ALA A 217 -38.61 -43.62 -12.36
CA ALA A 217 -39.91 -44.01 -12.92
C ALA A 217 -41.21 -43.67 -12.16
N ALA A 218 -42.14 -42.97 -12.85
CA ALA A 218 -43.28 -43.58 -13.57
C ALA A 218 -44.51 -42.66 -13.66
N HIS A 219 -45.09 -42.62 -14.88
CA HIS A 219 -46.48 -42.34 -15.27
C HIS A 219 -47.13 -40.95 -15.09
N GLY A 220 -47.69 -40.49 -16.21
CA GLY A 220 -48.53 -39.31 -16.42
C GLY A 220 -48.54 -38.98 -17.90
#